data_AF-A0A495WZM8-F1
#
_entry.id   AF-A0A495WZM8-F1
#
_cell.length_a   1.000
_cell.length_b   1.000
_cell.length_c   1.000
_cell.angle_alpha   90.00
_cell.angle_beta   90.00
_cell.angle_gamma   90.00
#
_symmetry.space_group_name_H-M   'P 1'
#
loop_
_entity.id
_entity.type
_entity.pdbx_description
1 polymer ?
#
loop_
_entity_poly.entity_id
_entity_poly.type
_entity_poly.pdbx_seq_one_letter_code
_entity_poly.pdbx_strand_id
1 'polypeptide(L)'
;MAIHYVDRDSVEYLGVRVVYRNTATGATDPTAYTVTVALVLAGTRPVSGDYQSASWALNADGHYVAQRLVSGLTASASYDVYVKVAASPETWVGKSPDTVAVR
;
A
#
# COMPACT_ATOMS: atom_id res chain seq x y z
N MET A 1 12.04 -8.90 -4.74
CA MET A 1 10.75 -8.71 -5.42
C MET A 1 9.98 -10.00 -5.26
N ALA A 2 8.99 -10.03 -4.37
CA ALA A 2 8.08 -11.15 -4.24
C ALA A 2 6.81 -10.88 -5.05
N ILE A 3 6.21 -11.92 -5.62
CA ILE A 3 4.91 -11.84 -6.28
C ILE A 3 3.89 -12.40 -5.29
N HIS A 4 2.88 -11.59 -4.96
CA HIS A 4 1.75 -12.02 -4.14
C HIS A 4 0.59 -12.38 -5.06
N TYR A 5 0.20 -13.66 -5.06
CA TYR A 5 -0.91 -14.15 -5.87
C TYR A 5 -2.22 -14.02 -5.09
N VAL A 6 -3.21 -13.41 -5.72
CA VAL A 6 -4.58 -13.27 -5.18
C VAL A 6 -5.57 -13.80 -6.21
N ASP A 7 -6.64 -14.44 -5.74
CA ASP A 7 -7.74 -14.84 -6.61
C ASP A 7 -8.57 -13.60 -7.01
N ARG A 8 -9.20 -13.63 -8.18
CA ARG A 8 -9.99 -12.49 -8.72
C ARG A 8 -11.02 -11.94 -7.72
N ASP A 9 -11.71 -12.84 -7.03
CA ASP A 9 -12.77 -12.51 -6.07
C ASP A 9 -12.25 -12.55 -4.62
N SER A 10 -10.93 -12.41 -4.44
CA SER A 10 -10.32 -12.45 -3.12
C SER A 10 -10.85 -11.31 -2.24
N VAL A 11 -11.12 -11.66 -0.99
CA VAL A 11 -11.40 -10.71 0.11
C VAL A 11 -10.18 -10.55 1.02
N GLU A 12 -9.00 -10.86 0.49
CA GLU A 12 -7.75 -10.73 1.23
C GLU A 12 -7.33 -9.26 1.33
N TYR A 13 -6.67 -8.96 2.44
CA TYR A 13 -6.06 -7.67 2.64
C TYR A 13 -4.61 -7.71 2.20
N LEU A 14 -4.24 -6.78 1.33
CA LEU A 14 -2.85 -6.51 0.99
C LEU A 14 -2.27 -5.54 2.01
N GLY A 15 -1.13 -5.90 2.60
CA GLY A 15 -0.34 -5.03 3.47
C GLY A 15 0.95 -4.59 2.78
N VAL A 16 1.17 -3.29 2.67
CA VAL A 16 2.45 -2.74 2.21
C VAL A 16 3.21 -2.18 3.41
N ARG A 17 4.41 -2.69 3.66
CA ARG A 17 5.28 -2.19 4.73
C ARG A 17 5.63 -0.72 4.49
N VAL A 18 5.45 0.11 5.51
CA VAL A 18 5.90 1.50 5.51
C VAL A 18 6.92 1.69 6.62
N VAL A 19 8.10 2.17 6.24
CA VAL A 19 9.13 2.57 7.21
C VAL A 19 8.98 4.06 7.44
N TYR A 20 8.45 4.42 8.61
CA TYR A 20 8.30 5.81 9.03
C TYR A 20 9.34 6.16 10.09
N ARG A 21 9.93 7.35 9.95
CA ARG A 21 10.80 7.95 10.96
C ARG A 21 10.61 9.46 10.94
N ASN A 22 10.09 10.01 12.02
CA ASN A 22 10.10 11.45 12.25
C ASN A 22 11.51 11.87 12.69
N THR A 23 12.22 12.63 11.86
CA THR A 23 13.58 13.08 12.19
C THR A 23 13.60 14.21 13.23
N ALA A 24 12.49 14.94 13.40
CA ALA A 24 12.39 16.04 14.36
C ALA A 24 12.00 15.56 15.77
N THR A 25 11.08 14.59 15.87
CA THR A 25 10.57 14.08 17.17
C THR A 25 11.10 12.70 17.54
N GLY A 26 11.74 11.99 16.61
CA GLY A 26 12.14 10.59 16.80
C GLY A 26 10.99 9.59 16.76
N ALA A 27 9.75 10.03 16.54
CA ALA A 27 8.58 9.15 16.48
C ALA A 27 8.68 8.16 15.31
N THR A 28 8.25 6.92 15.56
CA THR A 28 8.23 5.81 14.59
C THR A 28 6.82 5.27 14.32
N ASP A 29 5.81 5.91 14.90
CA ASP A 29 4.40 5.56 14.73
C ASP A 29 3.72 6.48 13.69
N PRO A 30 3.31 5.95 12.51
CA PRO A 30 2.63 6.72 11.48
C PRO A 30 1.10 6.74 11.63
N THR A 31 0.52 6.12 12.66
CA THR A 31 -0.94 5.88 12.75
C THR A 31 -1.79 7.14 12.82
N ALA A 32 -1.21 8.28 13.20
CA ALA A 32 -1.87 9.59 13.18
C ALA A 32 -2.06 10.16 11.75
N TYR A 33 -1.43 9.58 10.73
CA TYR A 33 -1.48 10.07 9.36
C TYR A 33 -2.50 9.32 8.50
N THR A 34 -3.09 10.04 7.56
CA THR A 34 -3.95 9.43 6.55
C THR A 34 -3.12 8.62 5.57
N VAL A 35 -3.53 7.38 5.34
CA VAL A 35 -2.90 6.47 4.38
C VAL A 35 -3.87 6.01 3.30
N THR A 36 -3.38 5.98 2.08
CA THR A 36 -4.13 5.50 0.91
C THR A 36 -3.26 4.58 0.06
N VAL A 37 -3.86 3.62 -0.62
CA VAL A 37 -3.19 2.62 -1.44
C VAL A 37 -3.80 2.59 -2.83
N ALA A 38 -2.96 2.62 -3.86
CA ALA A 38 -3.34 2.42 -5.25
C ALA A 38 -2.80 1.08 -5.75
N LEU A 39 -3.65 0.36 -6.49
CA LEU A 39 -3.30 -0.84 -7.25
C LEU A 39 -3.47 -0.49 -8.72
N VAL A 40 -2.38 -0.42 -9.47
CA VAL A 40 -2.39 -0.03 -10.87
C VAL A 40 -1.68 -1.08 -11.71
N LEU A 41 -2.03 -1.22 -12.99
CA LEU A 41 -1.40 -2.22 -13.85
C LEU A 41 0.12 -2.06 -13.83
N ALA A 42 0.83 -3.18 -13.80
CA ALA A 42 2.29 -3.19 -13.72
C ALA A 42 2.91 -2.31 -14.82
N GLY A 43 3.87 -1.46 -14.43
CA GLY A 43 4.52 -0.51 -15.33
C GLY A 43 3.80 0.83 -15.50
N THR A 44 2.64 1.02 -14.88
CA THR A 44 1.92 2.30 -14.87
C THR A 44 2.16 3.07 -13.57
N ARG A 45 2.00 4.40 -13.62
CA ARG A 45 2.03 5.26 -12.43
C ARG A 45 0.60 5.63 -12.03
N PRO A 46 0.28 5.63 -10.72
CA PRO A 46 -1.04 6.01 -10.25
C PRO A 46 -1.31 7.50 -10.40
N VAL A 47 -2.55 7.84 -10.73
CA VAL A 47 -3.11 9.20 -10.69
C VAL A 47 -3.94 9.41 -9.42
N SER A 48 -4.42 10.62 -9.17
CA SER A 48 -5.11 10.95 -7.90
C SER A 48 -6.34 10.08 -7.62
N GLY A 49 -7.08 9.68 -8.66
CA GLY A 49 -8.28 8.85 -8.55
C GLY A 49 -8.02 7.37 -8.22
N ASP A 50 -6.79 6.88 -8.36
CA ASP A 50 -6.46 5.47 -8.12
C ASP A 50 -6.26 5.15 -6.62
N TYR A 51 -5.99 6.18 -5.82
CA TYR A 51 -5.70 6.02 -4.40
C TYR A 51 -6.99 5.82 -3.61
N GLN A 52 -7.12 4.65 -3.00
CA GLN A 52 -8.23 4.32 -2.13
C GLN A 52 -7.82 4.35 -0.66
N SER A 53 -8.80 4.56 0.22
CA SER A 53 -8.58 4.56 1.66
C SER A 53 -7.94 3.23 2.10
N ALA A 54 -6.93 3.33 2.96
CA ALA A 54 -6.27 2.21 3.60
C ALA A 54 -6.23 2.45 5.11
N SER A 55 -5.93 1.40 5.87
CA SER A 55 -5.78 1.47 7.32
C SER A 55 -4.38 1.06 7.74
N TRP A 56 -3.90 1.61 8.84
CA TRP A 56 -2.66 1.13 9.45
C TRP A 56 -2.91 -0.16 10.21
N ALA A 57 -2.02 -1.13 10.04
CA ALA A 57 -1.94 -2.31 10.88
C ALA A 57 -0.49 -2.54 11.31
N LEU A 58 -0.30 -3.28 12.40
CA LEU A 58 1.01 -3.76 12.83
C LEU A 58 1.13 -5.23 12.41
N ASN A 59 2.18 -5.57 11.66
CA ASN A 59 2.43 -6.97 11.29
C ASN A 59 3.10 -7.74 12.45
N ALA A 60 3.24 -9.06 12.29
CA ALA A 60 3.85 -9.92 13.31
C ALA A 60 5.31 -9.57 13.65
N ASP A 61 6.03 -8.91 12.74
CA ASP A 61 7.41 -8.45 12.94
C ASP A 61 7.49 -7.07 13.62
N GLY A 62 6.35 -6.47 13.99
CA GLY A 62 6.29 -5.14 14.60
C GLY A 62 6.45 -3.98 13.60
N HIS A 63 6.24 -4.22 12.31
CA HIS A 63 6.26 -3.17 11.28
C HIS A 63 4.86 -2.65 10.98
N TYR A 64 4.76 -1.32 10.79
CA TYR A 64 3.55 -0.71 10.27
C TYR A 64 3.34 -1.06 8.80
N VAL A 65 2.14 -1.50 8.48
CA VAL A 65 1.69 -1.79 7.12
C VAL A 65 0.47 -0.95 6.79
N ALA A 66 0.45 -0.42 5.57
CA ALA A 66 -0.73 0.17 4.96
C ALA A 66 -1.57 -0.98 4.37
N GLN A 67 -2.74 -1.22 4.95
CA GLN A 67 -3.58 -2.36 4.64
C GLN A 67 -4.84 -1.93 3.88
N ARG A 68 -5.12 -2.59 2.76
CA ARG A 68 -6.32 -2.35 1.95
C ARG A 68 -6.89 -3.68 1.49
N LEU A 69 -8.21 -3.78 1.46
CA LEU A 69 -8.90 -4.89 0.81
C LEU A 69 -8.59 -4.91 -0.69
N VAL A 70 -8.19 -6.06 -1.21
CA VAL A 70 -8.01 -6.24 -2.64
C VAL A 70 -9.39 -6.35 -3.28
N SER A 71 -9.71 -5.46 -4.24
CA SER A 71 -11.01 -5.47 -4.92
C SER A 71 -10.90 -4.87 -6.31
N GLY A 72 -11.72 -5.36 -7.24
CA GLY A 72 -11.88 -4.77 -8.58
C GLY A 72 -10.67 -5.00 -9.49
N LEU A 73 -9.93 -6.09 -9.29
CA LEU A 73 -8.81 -6.45 -10.15
C LEU A 73 -9.25 -7.34 -11.33
N THR A 74 -8.52 -7.23 -12.43
CA THR A 74 -8.71 -8.01 -13.65
C THR A 74 -7.91 -9.31 -13.52
N ALA A 75 -8.54 -10.44 -13.89
CA ALA A 75 -7.86 -11.74 -13.92
C ALA A 75 -6.68 -11.75 -14.91
N SER A 76 -5.67 -12.56 -14.60
CA SER A 76 -4.45 -12.72 -15.42
C SER A 76 -3.64 -11.44 -15.62
N ALA A 77 -3.79 -10.46 -14.71
CA ALA A 77 -3.04 -9.21 -14.74
C ALA A 77 -2.10 -9.10 -13.51
N SER A 78 -1.03 -8.33 -13.69
CA SER A 78 -0.11 -7.95 -12.61
C SER A 78 -0.28 -6.47 -12.29
N TYR A 79 -0.17 -6.14 -11.00
CA TYR A 79 -0.41 -4.83 -10.44
C TYR A 79 0.78 -4.36 -9.59
N ASP A 80 1.20 -3.14 -9.86
CA ASP A 80 2.09 -2.39 -8.98
C ASP A 80 1.28 -1.78 -7.84
N VAL A 81 1.86 -1.81 -6.64
CA VAL A 81 1.23 -1.27 -5.44
C VAL A 81 1.92 0.03 -5.05
N TYR A 82 1.14 1.07 -4.83
CA TYR A 82 1.64 2.36 -4.37
C TYR A 82 0.97 2.74 -3.06
N VAL A 83 1.76 3.25 -2.13
CA VAL A 83 1.29 3.81 -0.85
C VAL A 83 1.49 5.31 -0.89
N LYS A 84 0.47 6.03 -0.45
CA LYS A 84 0.52 7.48 -0.23
C LYS A 84 0.16 7.78 1.21
N VAL A 85 1.06 8.50 1.88
CA VAL A 85 0.91 8.92 3.28
C VAL A 85 0.84 10.44 3.30
N ALA A 86 -0.27 11.00 3.79
CA ALA A 86 -0.45 12.43 3.95
C ALA A 86 -0.08 12.83 5.38
N ALA A 87 1.05 13.54 5.51
CA ALA A 87 1.62 13.95 6.78
C ALA A 87 2.04 15.42 6.68
N SER A 88 1.16 16.33 7.11
CA SER A 88 1.38 17.78 6.95
C SER A 88 2.75 18.22 7.47
N PRO A 89 3.51 19.04 6.71
CA PRO A 89 3.12 19.71 5.46
C PRO A 89 3.32 18.87 4.18
N GLU A 90 3.79 17.63 4.29
CA GLU A 90 4.24 16.84 3.16
C GLU A 90 3.27 15.71 2.80
N THR A 91 3.43 15.20 1.58
CA THR A 91 2.75 13.99 1.15
C THR A 91 3.78 13.09 0.50
N TRP A 92 4.01 11.94 1.11
CA TRP A 92 4.93 10.95 0.57
C TRP A 92 4.18 9.94 -0.29
N VAL A 93 4.79 9.54 -1.40
CA VAL A 93 4.31 8.47 -2.29
C VAL A 93 5.47 7.51 -2.54
N GLY A 94 5.24 6.22 -2.30
CA GLY A 94 6.21 5.17 -2.60
C GLY A 94 5.59 3.97 -3.27
N LYS A 95 6.37 3.33 -4.16
CA LYS A 95 6.02 2.05 -4.77
C LYS A 95 6.48 0.91 -3.86
N SER A 96 5.62 -0.08 -3.65
CA SER A 96 6.01 -1.35 -3.02
C SER A 96 7.07 -2.06 -3.87
N PRO A 97 8.09 -2.70 -3.27
CA PRO A 97 9.00 -3.59 -4.00
C PRO A 97 8.32 -4.90 -4.46
N ASP A 98 7.09 -5.15 -4.00
CA ASP A 98 6.31 -6.34 -4.34
C ASP A 98 5.21 -6.03 -5.36
N THR A 99 4.88 -7.04 -6.17
CA THR A 99 3.84 -6.98 -7.21
C THR A 99 2.71 -7.93 -6.83
N VAL A 100 1.47 -7.52 -7.11
CA VAL A 100 0.29 -8.38 -6.93
C VAL A 100 -0.08 -8.98 -8.29
N ALA A 101 -0.19 -10.30 -8.37
CA ALA A 101 -0.65 -10.99 -9.58
C ALA A 101 -2.01 -11.64 -9.30
N VAL A 102 -2.96 -11.45 -10.21
CA VAL A 102 -4.28 -12.07 -10.12
C VAL A 102 -4.29 -13.35 -10.94
N ARG A 103 -4.72 -14.45 -10.33
CA ARG A 103 -4.94 -15.73 -11.01
C ARG A 103 -6.42 -16.03 -11.20
#